data_AF-A0A3S4LKZ2-F1
#
_entry.id   AF-A0A3S4LKZ2-F1
#
_cell.length_a   1.000
_cell.length_b   1.000
_cell.length_c   1.000
_cell.angle_alpha   90.00
_cell.angle_beta   90.00
_cell.angle_gamma   90.00
#
_symmetry.space_group_name_H-M   'P 1'
#
loop_
_entity.id
_entity.type
_entity.pdbx_description
1 polymer ?
#
loop_
_entity_poly.entity_id
_entity_poly.type
_entity_poly.pdbx_seq_one_letter_code
_entity_poly.pdbx_strand_id
1 'polypeptide(L)'
;MINTLVESIRDDALTLRMVPVDEIFSRFPRMVREVSKQLNKAIQLEIKGGDTEIDKSMVEKLTDPLMHIVRNAVDHGLESAERRRAPASRNRARSR
;
A
#
# COMPACT_ATOMS: atom_id res chain seq x y z
N MET A 1 28.32 24.84 -12.43
CA MET A 1 28.71 24.02 -13.59
C MET A 1 29.17 22.63 -13.15
N ILE A 2 30.16 22.50 -12.24
CA ILE A 2 30.59 21.18 -11.71
C ILE A 2 29.50 20.49 -10.89
N ASN A 3 28.82 21.17 -9.95
CA ASN A 3 27.75 20.55 -9.15
C ASN A 3 26.61 19.98 -10.01
N THR A 4 26.22 20.68 -11.06
CA THR A 4 25.15 20.27 -11.98
C THR A 4 25.51 18.99 -12.75
N LEU A 5 26.78 18.83 -13.12
CA LEU A 5 27.27 17.62 -13.77
C LEU A 5 27.32 16.44 -12.79
N VAL A 6 27.77 16.69 -11.55
CA VAL A 6 27.78 15.69 -10.47
C VAL A 6 26.36 15.23 -10.12
N GLU A 7 25.39 16.14 -10.08
CA GLU A 7 23.97 15.83 -9.89
C GLU A 7 23.43 14.95 -11.02
N SER A 8 23.70 15.27 -12.29
CA SER A 8 23.25 14.46 -13.42
C SER A 8 23.80 13.02 -13.40
N ILE A 9 25.09 12.84 -13.12
CA ILE A 9 25.70 11.51 -13.03
C ILE A 9 25.13 10.72 -11.85
N ARG A 10 24.86 11.40 -10.74
CA ARG A 10 24.23 10.77 -9.57
C ARG A 10 22.80 10.29 -9.89
N ASP A 11 22.03 11.09 -10.62
CA ASP A 11 20.67 10.76 -11.01
C ASP A 11 20.65 9.63 -12.05
N ASP A 12 21.56 9.63 -13.02
CA ASP A 12 21.78 8.52 -13.96
C ASP A 12 22.23 7.23 -13.25
N ALA A 13 23.01 7.34 -12.17
CA ALA A 13 23.40 6.18 -11.37
C ALA A 13 22.26 5.66 -10.46
N LEU A 14 21.25 6.49 -10.16
CA LEU A 14 20.03 6.05 -9.48
C LEU A 14 19.13 5.27 -10.44
N THR A 15 19.03 5.66 -11.71
CA THR A 15 18.19 4.95 -12.70
C THR A 15 18.67 3.50 -12.95
N LEU A 16 19.97 3.22 -12.83
CA LEU A 16 20.53 1.86 -12.93
C LEU A 16 20.05 0.89 -11.83
N ARG A 17 19.43 1.38 -10.76
CA ARG A 17 18.98 0.57 -9.60
C ARG A 17 17.46 0.53 -9.46
N MET A 18 16.74 0.94 -10.49
CA MET A 18 15.29 0.86 -10.54
C MET A 18 14.82 -0.60 -10.54
N VAL A 19 13.77 -0.87 -9.79
CA VAL A 19 13.07 -2.16 -9.76
C VAL A 19 11.57 -1.92 -9.82
N PRO A 20 10.78 -2.87 -10.36
CA PRO A 20 9.33 -2.77 -10.34
C PRO A 20 8.80 -2.79 -8.91
N VAL A 21 7.85 -1.90 -8.62
CA VAL A 21 7.19 -1.83 -7.31
C VAL A 21 6.40 -3.11 -6.97
N ASP A 22 6.13 -3.96 -7.96
CA ASP A 22 5.47 -5.26 -7.79
C ASP A 22 6.15 -6.17 -6.74
N GLU A 23 7.45 -5.99 -6.50
CA GLU A 23 8.15 -6.69 -5.42
C GLU A 23 7.48 -6.48 -4.05
N ILE A 24 6.96 -5.26 -3.78
CA ILE A 24 6.21 -4.95 -2.56
C ILE A 24 4.81 -5.56 -2.63
N PHE A 25 4.12 -5.35 -3.76
CA PHE A 25 2.72 -5.70 -3.94
C PHE A 25 2.45 -7.20 -3.90
N SER A 26 3.43 -8.01 -4.31
CA SER A 26 3.39 -9.48 -4.26
C SER A 26 3.02 -10.03 -2.87
N ARG A 27 3.26 -9.28 -1.79
CA ARG A 27 2.98 -9.67 -0.40
C ARG A 27 1.55 -9.37 0.04
N PHE A 28 0.90 -8.38 -0.58
CA PHE A 28 -0.42 -7.91 -0.17
C PHE A 28 -1.53 -8.97 -0.29
N PRO A 29 -1.63 -9.78 -1.37
CA PRO A 29 -2.70 -10.76 -1.50
C PRO A 29 -2.72 -11.77 -0.36
N ARG A 30 -1.54 -12.22 0.11
CA ARG A 30 -1.43 -13.18 1.21
C ARG A 30 -1.88 -12.55 2.53
N MET A 31 -1.35 -11.37 2.84
CA MET A 31 -1.71 -10.64 4.06
C MET A 31 -3.21 -10.32 4.11
N VAL A 32 -3.77 -9.78 3.02
CA VAL A 32 -5.20 -9.43 2.96
C VAL A 32 -6.07 -10.66 3.13
N ARG A 33 -5.70 -11.82 2.55
CA ARG A 33 -6.42 -13.09 2.77
C ARG A 33 -6.36 -13.57 4.21
N GLU A 34 -5.21 -13.44 4.88
CA GLU A 34 -5.06 -13.84 6.30
C GLU A 34 -5.94 -12.97 7.21
N VAL A 35 -5.87 -11.65 7.03
CA VAL A 35 -6.66 -10.71 7.83
C VAL A 35 -8.16 -10.81 7.51
N SER A 36 -8.53 -10.98 6.24
CA SER A 36 -9.92 -11.23 5.82
C SER A 36 -10.54 -12.42 6.56
N LYS A 37 -9.80 -13.52 6.71
CA LYS A 37 -10.23 -14.69 7.48
C LYS A 37 -10.35 -14.40 8.97
N GLN A 38 -9.36 -13.71 9.56
CA GLN A 38 -9.36 -13.35 10.98
C GLN A 38 -10.55 -12.47 11.36
N LEU A 39 -10.91 -11.51 10.49
CA LEU A 39 -11.99 -10.56 10.73
C LEU A 39 -13.36 -11.05 10.24
N ASN A 40 -13.42 -12.22 9.59
CA ASN A 40 -14.61 -12.74 8.91
C ASN A 40 -15.25 -11.71 7.96
N LYS A 41 -14.42 -10.99 7.20
CA LYS A 41 -14.83 -9.97 6.22
C LYS A 41 -14.51 -10.46 4.81
N ALA A 42 -15.46 -10.33 3.88
CA ALA A 42 -15.18 -10.54 2.45
C ALA A 42 -14.48 -9.30 1.86
N ILE A 43 -13.26 -9.49 1.36
CA ILE A 43 -12.39 -8.42 0.87
C ILE A 43 -11.89 -8.77 -0.53
N GLN A 44 -12.04 -7.84 -1.46
CA GLN A 44 -11.46 -7.91 -2.80
C GLN A 44 -10.28 -6.94 -2.85
N LEU A 45 -9.12 -7.45 -3.25
CA LEU A 45 -7.91 -6.66 -3.44
C LEU A 45 -7.71 -6.41 -4.94
N GLU A 46 -7.58 -5.14 -5.33
CA GLU A 46 -7.20 -4.71 -6.67
C GLU A 46 -5.86 -3.99 -6.59
N ILE A 47 -4.90 -4.37 -7.43
CA ILE A 47 -3.55 -3.79 -7.47
C ILE A 47 -3.37 -3.17 -8.86
N LYS A 48 -2.83 -1.94 -8.92
CA LYS A 48 -2.56 -1.21 -10.16
C LYS A 48 -1.15 -0.62 -10.12
N GLY A 49 -0.50 -0.55 -11.28
CA GLY A 49 0.81 0.11 -11.44
C GLY A 49 2.00 -0.68 -10.88
N GLY A 50 1.92 -2.01 -10.78
CA GLY A 50 3.03 -2.87 -10.31
C GLY A 50 4.28 -2.79 -11.19
N ASP A 51 4.11 -2.42 -12.45
CA ASP A 51 5.15 -2.15 -13.44
C ASP A 51 5.88 -0.81 -13.23
N THR A 52 5.41 0.04 -12.32
CA THR A 52 6.08 1.31 -12.01
C THR A 52 7.44 1.04 -11.38
N GLU A 53 8.47 1.65 -11.94
CA GLU A 53 9.84 1.53 -11.48
C GLU A 53 10.15 2.49 -10.32
N ILE A 54 10.89 1.99 -9.33
CA ILE A 54 11.33 2.76 -8.16
C ILE A 54 12.72 2.30 -7.70
N ASP A 55 13.49 3.19 -7.07
CA ASP A 55 14.80 2.86 -6.50
C ASP A 55 14.72 1.70 -5.49
N LYS A 56 15.63 0.72 -5.61
CA LYS A 56 15.67 -0.44 -4.71
C LYS A 56 15.76 -0.08 -3.22
N SER A 57 16.53 0.96 -2.85
CA SER A 57 16.63 1.37 -1.44
C SER A 57 15.33 1.98 -0.92
N MET A 58 14.51 2.54 -1.81
CA MET A 58 13.16 3.00 -1.47
C MET A 58 12.22 1.81 -1.29
N VAL A 59 12.33 0.74 -2.10
CA VAL A 59 11.56 -0.51 -1.90
C VAL A 59 11.77 -1.06 -0.49
N GLU A 60 13.03 -1.18 -0.07
CA GLU A 60 13.38 -1.70 1.26
C GLU A 60 12.77 -0.87 2.39
N LYS A 61 12.78 0.47 2.25
CA LYS A 61 12.23 1.40 3.25
C LYS A 61 10.70 1.44 3.24
N LEU A 62 10.06 1.27 2.09
CA LEU A 62 8.61 1.42 1.93
C LEU A 62 7.84 0.12 2.18
N THR A 63 8.49 -1.04 2.12
CA THR A 63 7.83 -2.34 2.28
C THR A 63 7.01 -2.42 3.56
N ASP A 64 7.64 -2.22 4.73
CA ASP A 64 6.96 -2.34 6.02
C ASP A 64 5.89 -1.26 6.25
N PRO A 65 6.15 0.04 5.96
CA PRO A 65 5.13 1.08 6.05
C PRO A 65 3.89 0.80 5.18
N LEU A 66 4.07 0.36 3.93
CA LEU A 66 2.95 0.06 3.04
C LEU A 66 2.16 -1.16 3.52
N MET A 67 2.83 -2.20 4.00
CA MET A 67 2.18 -3.34 4.65
C MET A 67 1.33 -2.90 5.84
N HIS A 68 1.85 -1.98 6.66
CA HIS A 68 1.12 -1.46 7.81
C HIS A 68 -0.12 -0.66 7.40
N ILE A 69 -0.01 0.21 6.38
CA ILE A 69 -1.15 0.99 5.87
C ILE A 69 -2.25 0.08 5.34
N VAL A 70 -1.90 -0.92 4.51
CA VAL A 70 -2.88 -1.86 3.95
C VAL A 70 -3.53 -2.67 5.08
N ARG A 71 -2.76 -3.11 6.07
CA ARG A 71 -3.32 -3.80 7.25
C ARG A 71 -4.32 -2.92 8.00
N ASN A 72 -3.97 -1.66 8.32
CA ASN A 72 -4.87 -0.74 9.02
C ASN A 72 -6.17 -0.49 8.25
N ALA A 73 -6.09 -0.37 6.92
CA ALA A 73 -7.26 -0.22 6.07
C ALA A 73 -8.19 -1.44 6.15
N VAL A 74 -7.63 -2.64 6.21
CA VAL A 74 -8.37 -3.91 6.27
C VAL A 74 -8.93 -4.17 7.68
N ASP A 75 -8.15 -3.90 8.73
CA ASP A 75 -8.52 -4.08 10.13
C ASP A 75 -9.65 -3.14 10.55
N HIS A 76 -9.46 -1.84 10.31
CA HIS A 76 -10.32 -0.79 10.86
C HIS A 76 -11.09 -0.01 9.79
N GLY A 77 -10.52 0.15 8.59
CA GLY A 77 -11.14 0.93 7.52
C GLY A 77 -12.36 0.26 6.89
N LEU A 78 -12.40 -1.08 6.88
CA LEU A 78 -13.52 -1.84 6.33
C LEU A 78 -14.55 -2.19 7.39
N GLU A 79 -15.81 -1.91 7.10
CA GLU A 79 -16.91 -2.29 7.96
C GLU A 79 -17.32 -3.76 7.82
N SER A 80 -17.92 -4.31 8.87
CA SER A 80 -18.42 -5.69 8.88
C SER A 80 -19.55 -5.87 7.86
N ALA A 81 -19.75 -7.12 7.42
CA ALA A 81 -20.82 -7.45 6.49
C ALA A 81 -22.22 -7.09 7.02
N GLU A 82 -22.40 -7.18 8.35
CA GLU A 82 -23.62 -6.77 9.03
C GLU A 82 -23.84 -5.25 8.94
N ARG A 83 -22.80 -4.45 9.23
CA ARG A 83 -22.88 -2.99 9.13
C ARG A 83 -23.08 -2.51 7.70
N ARG A 84 -22.51 -3.21 6.71
CA ARG A 84 -22.68 -2.91 5.28
C ARG A 84 -24.12 -3.13 4.79
N ARG A 85 -24.84 -4.11 5.35
CA ARG A 85 -26.23 -4.42 4.99
C ARG A 85 -27.25 -3.61 5.78
N ALA A 86 -26.85 -3.02 6.90
CA ALA A 86 -27.72 -2.13 7.67
C ALA A 86 -27.99 -0.84 6.87
N PRO A 87 -29.23 -0.32 6.87
CA PRO A 87 -29.52 0.98 6.29
C PRO A 87 -28.64 2.05 6.97
N ALA A 88 -28.04 2.95 6.18
CA ALA A 88 -27.09 3.98 6.63
C ALA A 88 -27.66 5.02 7.61
N SER A 89 -28.83 4.79 8.20
CA SER A 89 -29.43 5.66 9.20
C SER A 89 -28.84 5.38 10.59
N ARG A 90 -28.28 6.44 11.19
CA ARG A 90 -27.72 6.56 12.54
C ARG A 90 -26.31 6.02 12.74
N ASN A 91 -25.33 6.75 12.21
CA ASN A 91 -24.12 7.04 12.99
C ASN A 91 -23.41 8.35 12.54
N ARG A 92 -24.19 9.42 12.32
CA ARG A 92 -23.67 10.78 12.51
C ARG A 92 -23.63 11.08 14.01
N ALA A 93 -22.80 10.36 14.76
CA ALA A 93 -22.36 10.84 16.06
C ALA A 93 -21.36 11.97 15.74
N ARG A 94 -21.80 13.21 15.98
CA ARG A 94 -20.96 14.41 15.97
C ARG A 94 -19.70 14.14 16.80
N SER A 95 -18.53 14.09 16.16
CA SER A 95 -17.30 14.41 16.88
C SER A 95 -17.21 15.94 16.91
N ARG A 96 -17.30 16.49 18.11
CA ARG A 96 -16.66 17.76 18.42
C ARG A 96 -15.14 17.57 18.41
#